data_AF-A0A3N5R0J7-F1
#
_entry.id   AF-A0A3N5R0J7-F1
#
_cell.length_a   1.000
_cell.length_b   1.000
_cell.length_c   1.000
_cell.angle_alpha   90.00
_cell.angle_beta   90.00
_cell.angle_gamma   90.00
#
_symmetry.space_group_name_H-M   'P 1'
#
loop_
_entity.id
_entity.type
_entity.pdbx_description
1 polymer ?
#
loop_
_entity_poly.entity_id
_entity_poly.type
_entity_poly.pdbx_seq_one_letter_code
_entity_poly.pdbx_strand_id
1 'polypeptide(L)'
;MTAFFAYEELTWPEVNSLPRDTPLIIPLGNGYPLEQLSSALSFPSSIGLLPPVPFGWRGSGLAVSDEVFQRYLLNLIESLRDDGFSRTFVLTPQGLDWNSSPVESGLGASRISLPLSSTHQSSLPGDDQRGKVILLPVGHTEQHGYHLPLSTDTLIIDAVSKGTANKVPNDAFCLPVMPYGVSTHRSSFPGTLNAGGRAFEDFWLNVINVLAARGFDRFFFLSGHGGNVSFLVNIVKYAGERHKRIFCATCWLYLSGPEGIK
;
A
#
# COMPACT_ATOMS: atom_id res chain seq x y z
N MET A 1 13.01 -2.13 -27.92
CA MET A 1 12.28 -2.36 -26.65
C MET A 1 12.52 -1.13 -25.79
N THR A 2 11.47 -0.49 -25.29
CA THR A 2 11.58 0.71 -24.45
C THR A 2 12.06 0.34 -23.05
N ALA A 3 13.08 1.03 -22.55
CA ALA A 3 13.53 0.88 -21.17
C ALA A 3 12.71 1.77 -20.22
N PHE A 4 12.33 1.25 -19.06
CA PHE A 4 11.63 2.03 -18.02
C PHE A 4 12.57 2.22 -16.83
N PHE A 5 12.54 3.40 -16.23
CA PHE A 5 13.28 3.70 -14.99
C PHE A 5 12.40 4.48 -14.01
N ALA A 6 12.65 4.28 -12.71
CA ALA A 6 12.01 5.03 -11.64
C ALA A 6 12.75 6.36 -11.46
N TYR A 7 12.04 7.48 -11.60
CA TYR A 7 12.63 8.80 -11.51
C TYR A 7 13.13 9.11 -10.09
N GLU A 8 12.46 8.59 -9.07
CA GLU A 8 12.81 8.74 -7.66
C GLU A 8 14.09 8.01 -7.24
N GLU A 9 14.59 7.08 -8.07
CA GLU A 9 15.86 6.38 -7.82
C GLU A 9 17.07 7.16 -8.36
N LEU A 10 16.85 8.22 -9.14
CA LEU A 10 17.92 9.03 -9.74
C LEU A 10 18.44 10.10 -8.78
N THR A 11 19.75 10.30 -8.81
CA THR A 11 20.42 11.44 -8.19
C THR A 11 20.32 12.70 -9.07
N TRP A 12 20.56 13.88 -8.50
CA TRP A 12 20.56 15.14 -9.25
C TRP A 12 21.46 15.14 -10.50
N PRO A 13 22.71 14.65 -10.46
CA PRO A 13 23.55 14.55 -11.66
C PRO A 13 22.98 13.63 -12.74
N GLU A 14 22.32 12.52 -12.35
CA GLU A 14 21.69 11.58 -13.28
C GLU A 14 20.45 12.19 -13.93
N VAL A 15 19.61 12.89 -13.16
CA VAL A 15 18.48 13.66 -13.71
C VAL A 15 18.99 14.70 -14.71
N ASN A 16 20.07 15.41 -14.38
CA ASN A 16 20.60 16.46 -15.24
C ASN A 16 21.19 15.93 -16.56
N SER A 17 21.64 14.67 -16.58
CA SER A 17 22.19 14.03 -17.77
C SER A 17 21.14 13.39 -18.68
N LEU A 18 19.87 13.33 -18.25
CA LEU A 18 18.79 12.81 -19.08
C LEU A 18 18.59 13.66 -20.35
N PRO A 19 18.36 13.03 -21.52
CA PRO A 19 17.90 13.74 -22.70
C PRO A 19 16.60 14.49 -22.42
N ARG A 20 16.51 15.75 -22.82
CA ARG A 20 15.36 16.63 -22.54
C ARG A 20 14.10 16.28 -23.36
N ASP A 21 14.23 15.36 -24.31
CA ASP A 21 13.14 14.71 -25.02
C ASP A 21 12.76 13.34 -24.42
N THR A 22 13.37 12.92 -23.30
CA THR A 22 12.97 11.72 -22.58
C THR A 22 11.54 11.90 -22.05
N PRO A 23 10.60 10.98 -22.36
CA PRO A 23 9.27 11.02 -21.79
C PRO A 23 9.30 10.83 -20.28
N LEU A 24 8.75 11.79 -19.54
CA LEU A 24 8.55 11.72 -18.09
C LEU A 24 7.05 11.63 -17.79
N ILE A 25 6.67 10.60 -17.05
CA ILE A 25 5.26 10.22 -16.85
C ILE A 25 4.93 10.29 -15.37
N ILE A 26 3.86 11.03 -15.03
CA ILE A 26 3.26 11.07 -13.69
C ILE A 26 2.02 10.17 -13.68
N PRO A 27 2.07 8.96 -13.12
CA PRO A 27 0.93 8.06 -13.12
C PRO A 27 -0.06 8.39 -12.00
N LEU A 28 -1.36 8.33 -12.29
CA LEU A 28 -2.42 8.34 -11.29
C LEU A 28 -2.75 6.91 -10.89
N GLY A 29 -2.28 6.50 -9.71
CA GLY A 29 -2.35 5.12 -9.27
C GLY A 29 -1.33 4.23 -9.96
N ASN A 30 -1.45 2.92 -9.73
CA ASN A 30 -0.47 1.92 -10.15
C ASN A 30 -1.04 0.90 -11.14
N GLY A 31 -0.15 0.10 -11.71
CA GLY A 31 -0.47 -1.08 -12.53
C GLY A 31 -1.08 -0.76 -13.89
N TYR A 32 -0.57 0.27 -14.56
CA TYR A 32 -0.80 0.47 -15.98
C TYR A 32 -0.01 -0.54 -16.84
N PRO A 33 -0.56 -0.98 -17.99
CA PRO A 33 0.16 -1.83 -18.93
C PRO A 33 1.29 -1.05 -19.63
N LEU A 34 2.53 -1.25 -19.20
CA LEU A 34 3.70 -0.50 -19.69
C LEU A 34 3.94 -0.66 -21.21
N GLU A 35 3.61 -1.80 -21.79
CA GLU A 35 3.70 -2.00 -23.25
C GLU A 35 2.76 -1.06 -24.02
N GLN A 36 1.54 -0.85 -23.51
CA GLN A 36 0.60 0.09 -24.13
C GLN A 36 1.06 1.54 -23.93
N LEU A 37 1.70 1.86 -22.80
CA LEU A 37 2.32 3.17 -22.58
C LEU A 37 3.44 3.44 -23.56
N SER A 38 4.34 2.46 -23.78
CA SER A 38 5.39 2.56 -24.80
C SER A 38 4.80 2.76 -26.19
N SER A 39 3.76 1.99 -26.55
CA SER A 39 3.07 2.14 -27.84
C SER A 39 2.40 3.51 -28.00
N ALA A 40 1.75 4.04 -26.95
CA ALA A 40 1.13 5.36 -26.96
C ALA A 40 2.13 6.52 -27.14
N LEU A 41 3.40 6.28 -26.81
CA LEU A 41 4.50 7.22 -26.93
C LEU A 41 5.40 6.98 -28.16
N SER A 42 4.95 6.14 -29.09
CA SER A 42 5.67 5.77 -30.31
C SER A 42 7.02 5.09 -30.05
N PHE A 43 7.08 4.20 -29.05
CA PHE A 43 8.23 3.36 -28.73
C PHE A 43 9.55 4.13 -28.51
N PRO A 44 9.61 5.06 -27.55
CA PRO A 44 10.86 5.76 -27.23
C PRO A 44 11.93 4.79 -26.72
N SER A 45 13.21 5.22 -26.74
CA SER A 45 14.33 4.44 -26.20
C SER A 45 14.18 4.19 -24.70
N SER A 46 13.78 5.21 -23.95
CA SER A 46 13.52 5.16 -22.51
C SER A 46 12.27 5.96 -22.11
N ILE A 47 11.70 5.62 -20.96
CA ILE A 47 10.60 6.34 -20.29
C ILE A 47 10.93 6.43 -18.79
N GLY A 48 10.87 7.64 -18.24
CA GLY A 48 10.94 7.88 -16.80
C GLY A 48 9.57 7.86 -16.17
N LEU A 49 9.36 7.01 -15.16
CA LEU A 49 8.14 6.98 -14.36
C LEU A 49 8.41 7.75 -13.06
N LEU A 50 7.65 8.81 -12.82
CA LEU A 50 7.63 9.50 -11.54
C LEU A 50 6.79 8.70 -10.52
N PRO A 51 6.97 8.96 -9.21
CA PRO A 51 6.14 8.36 -8.18
C PRO A 51 4.65 8.50 -8.49
N PRO A 52 3.87 7.41 -8.38
CA PRO A 52 2.44 7.44 -8.64
C PRO A 52 1.73 8.35 -7.65
N VAL A 53 0.85 9.21 -8.14
CA VAL A 53 -0.08 9.94 -7.28
C VAL A 53 -1.12 8.93 -6.79
N PRO A 54 -1.25 8.68 -5.47
CA PRO A 54 -2.03 7.54 -4.97
C PRO A 54 -3.52 7.83 -4.80
N PHE A 55 -3.92 9.10 -4.72
CA PHE A 55 -5.32 9.51 -4.61
C PHE A 55 -5.52 10.96 -5.06
N GLY A 56 -6.77 11.40 -5.16
CA GLY A 56 -7.17 12.78 -5.46
C GLY A 56 -8.10 12.88 -6.67
N TRP A 57 -8.08 11.90 -7.58
CA TRP A 57 -9.01 11.83 -8.70
C TRP A 57 -10.26 11.02 -8.35
N ARG A 58 -11.33 11.21 -9.12
CA ARG A 58 -12.57 10.45 -8.96
C ARG A 58 -12.30 8.95 -9.15
N GLY A 59 -12.72 8.14 -8.18
CA GLY A 59 -12.51 6.69 -8.18
C GLY A 59 -11.23 6.22 -7.48
N SER A 60 -10.39 7.12 -6.97
CA SER A 60 -9.15 6.78 -6.26
C SER A 60 -9.34 6.43 -4.77
N GLY A 61 -10.57 6.28 -4.28
CA GLY A 61 -10.90 6.10 -2.87
C GLY A 61 -11.00 7.41 -2.06
N LEU A 62 -10.06 8.35 -2.25
CA LEU A 62 -10.09 9.69 -1.62
C LEU A 62 -10.00 10.77 -2.70
N ALA A 63 -11.15 11.14 -3.27
CA ALA A 63 -11.23 12.19 -4.27
C ALA A 63 -11.20 13.58 -3.63
N VAL A 64 -10.55 14.53 -4.30
CA VAL A 64 -10.66 15.97 -3.99
C VAL A 64 -11.36 16.68 -5.15
N SER A 65 -11.56 18.01 -5.02
CA SER A 65 -12.07 18.81 -6.13
C SER A 65 -11.19 18.64 -7.37
N ASP A 66 -11.82 18.34 -8.52
CA ASP A 66 -11.15 18.24 -9.81
C ASP A 66 -10.32 19.49 -10.14
N GLU A 67 -10.82 20.68 -9.81
CA GLU A 67 -10.13 21.95 -10.05
C GLU A 67 -8.82 22.02 -9.25
N VAL A 68 -8.86 21.67 -7.97
CA VAL A 68 -7.69 21.65 -7.08
C VAL A 68 -6.69 20.61 -7.57
N PHE A 69 -7.17 19.42 -7.93
CA PHE A 69 -6.32 18.33 -8.36
C PHE A 69 -5.66 18.59 -9.71
N GLN A 70 -6.40 19.13 -10.68
CA GLN A 70 -5.87 19.55 -11.98
C GLN A 70 -4.78 20.60 -11.81
N ARG A 71 -5.00 21.62 -10.97
CA ARG A 71 -4.00 22.66 -10.72
C ARG A 71 -2.72 22.10 -10.09
N TYR A 72 -2.85 21.13 -9.18
CA TYR A 72 -1.71 20.41 -8.63
C TYR A 72 -0.92 19.66 -9.71
N LEU A 73 -1.60 18.87 -10.55
CA LEU A 73 -0.95 18.11 -11.64
C LEU A 73 -0.30 19.01 -12.68
N LEU A 74 -0.95 20.13 -13.03
CA LEU A 74 -0.37 21.14 -13.93
C LEU A 74 0.93 21.71 -13.36
N ASN A 75 0.95 22.08 -12.07
CA ASN A 75 2.18 22.57 -11.45
C ASN A 75 3.32 21.54 -11.49
N LEU A 76 3.02 20.24 -11.32
CA LEU A 76 4.04 19.18 -11.44
C LEU A 76 4.58 19.07 -12.87
N ILE A 77 3.71 19.10 -13.86
CA ILE A 77 4.11 19.06 -15.28
C ILE A 77 4.94 20.30 -15.64
N GLU A 78 4.49 21.50 -15.24
CA GLU A 78 5.19 22.75 -15.53
C GLU A 78 6.55 22.79 -14.86
N SER A 79 6.69 22.30 -13.62
CA SER A 79 8.00 22.18 -12.98
C SER A 79 8.99 21.33 -13.79
N LEU A 80 8.54 20.21 -14.38
CA LEU A 80 9.39 19.40 -15.26
C LEU A 80 9.72 20.11 -16.58
N ARG A 81 8.82 20.95 -17.09
CA ARG A 81 9.04 21.76 -18.29
C ARG A 81 10.02 22.89 -18.03
N ASP A 82 9.97 23.50 -16.85
CA ASP A 82 10.94 24.51 -16.39
C ASP A 82 12.34 23.91 -16.29
N ASP A 83 12.45 22.62 -15.93
CA ASP A 83 13.70 21.83 -16.00
C ASP A 83 14.09 21.43 -17.43
N GLY A 84 13.35 21.88 -18.44
CA GLY A 84 13.64 21.71 -19.86
C GLY A 84 13.05 20.44 -20.50
N PHE A 85 12.29 19.61 -19.78
CA PHE A 85 11.72 18.40 -20.37
C PHE A 85 10.52 18.72 -21.29
N SER A 86 10.64 18.35 -22.56
CA SER A 86 9.66 18.63 -23.60
C SER A 86 8.52 17.62 -23.69
N ARG A 87 8.71 16.42 -23.11
CA ARG A 87 7.78 15.28 -23.19
C ARG A 87 7.30 14.86 -21.80
N THR A 88 6.48 15.71 -21.19
CA THR A 88 5.92 15.48 -19.85
C THR A 88 4.45 15.11 -19.95
N PHE A 89 4.05 14.02 -19.30
CA PHE A 89 2.68 13.52 -19.38
C PHE A 89 2.14 13.08 -18.02
N VAL A 90 0.84 13.27 -17.81
CA VAL A 90 0.09 12.58 -16.76
C VAL A 90 -0.58 11.35 -17.36
N LEU A 91 -0.37 10.19 -16.75
CA LEU A 91 -1.02 8.95 -17.11
C LEU A 91 -2.25 8.73 -16.25
N THR A 92 -3.42 8.66 -16.90
CA THR A 92 -4.75 8.67 -16.27
C THR A 92 -5.50 7.36 -16.50
N PRO A 93 -6.37 6.93 -15.58
CA PRO A 93 -7.26 5.82 -15.82
C PRO A 93 -8.23 6.17 -16.96
N GLN A 94 -8.56 5.18 -17.77
CA GLN A 94 -9.58 5.32 -18.81
C GLN A 94 -10.94 5.72 -18.19
N GLY A 95 -11.65 6.64 -18.85
CA GLY A 95 -12.96 7.13 -18.41
C GLY A 95 -12.93 8.34 -17.46
N LEU A 96 -11.74 8.77 -17.02
CA LEU A 96 -11.58 10.01 -16.26
C LEU A 96 -11.69 11.22 -17.21
N ASP A 97 -12.86 11.80 -17.40
CA ASP A 97 -12.98 13.01 -18.24
C ASP A 97 -12.84 14.29 -17.42
N TRP A 98 -11.94 15.15 -17.87
CA TRP A 98 -11.57 16.43 -17.27
C TRP A 98 -11.89 17.63 -18.17
N ASN A 99 -12.41 17.36 -19.37
CA ASN A 99 -12.77 18.37 -20.36
C ASN A 99 -14.01 19.20 -19.95
N SER A 100 -14.68 18.86 -18.85
CA SER A 100 -15.81 19.63 -18.29
C SER A 100 -15.39 20.68 -17.25
N SER A 101 -14.10 20.81 -16.93
CA SER A 101 -13.58 21.78 -15.96
C SER A 101 -13.36 23.14 -16.64
N PRO A 102 -13.80 24.27 -16.04
CA PRO A 102 -13.68 25.60 -16.62
C PRO A 102 -12.24 26.17 -16.66
N VAL A 103 -11.23 25.37 -16.29
CA VAL A 103 -9.82 25.76 -16.41
C VAL A 103 -9.44 25.70 -17.89
N GLU A 104 -9.28 26.86 -18.53
CA GLU A 104 -8.91 27.02 -19.95
C GLU A 104 -7.56 26.37 -20.33
N SER A 105 -6.80 25.87 -19.34
CA SER A 105 -5.53 25.16 -19.48
C SER A 105 -5.58 23.74 -18.86
N GLY A 106 -6.51 22.90 -19.30
CA GLY A 106 -6.50 21.47 -18.95
C GLY A 106 -5.17 20.77 -19.35
N LEU A 107 -4.94 19.55 -18.88
CA LEU A 107 -3.72 18.77 -19.21
C LEU A 107 -3.50 18.57 -20.72
N GLY A 108 -4.54 18.71 -21.54
CA GLY A 108 -4.46 18.75 -23.00
C GLY A 108 -3.72 17.56 -23.60
N ALA A 109 -2.75 17.85 -24.49
CA ALA A 109 -1.88 16.85 -25.11
C ALA A 109 -0.89 16.16 -24.13
N SER A 110 -0.75 16.70 -22.93
CA SER A 110 0.11 16.18 -21.85
C SER A 110 -0.57 15.06 -21.06
N ARG A 111 -1.59 14.43 -21.64
CA ARG A 111 -2.38 13.37 -20.99
C ARG A 111 -2.35 12.10 -21.83
N ILE A 112 -2.05 11.00 -21.16
CA ILE A 112 -2.19 9.65 -21.70
C ILE A 112 -3.30 8.96 -20.90
N SER A 113 -4.22 8.28 -21.57
CA SER A 113 -5.28 7.53 -20.91
C SER A 113 -5.17 6.06 -21.29
N LEU A 114 -4.96 5.21 -20.30
CA LEU A 114 -4.84 3.76 -20.48
C LEU A 114 -5.78 3.06 -19.49
N PRO A 115 -6.20 1.82 -19.81
CA PRO A 115 -6.86 0.98 -18.83
C PRO A 115 -5.94 0.79 -17.62
N LEU A 116 -6.46 1.09 -16.44
CA LEU A 116 -5.77 0.83 -15.18
C LEU A 116 -6.02 -0.64 -14.82
N SER A 117 -5.01 -1.50 -14.94
CA SER A 117 -5.14 -2.92 -14.56
C SER A 117 -5.12 -3.11 -13.04
N SER A 118 -4.75 -2.10 -12.26
CA SER A 118 -4.79 -2.15 -10.80
C SER A 118 -6.05 -1.47 -10.26
N THR A 119 -6.88 -2.29 -9.63
CA THR A 119 -7.70 -1.84 -8.51
C THR A 119 -6.74 -1.20 -7.52
N HIS A 120 -6.94 0.07 -7.15
CA HIS A 120 -6.48 0.47 -5.82
C HIS A 120 -7.09 -0.57 -4.87
N GLN A 121 -6.29 -1.51 -4.38
CA GLN A 121 -6.69 -2.32 -3.26
C GLN A 121 -6.75 -1.31 -2.13
N SER A 122 -7.96 -0.81 -1.91
CA SER A 122 -8.30 -0.11 -0.68
C SER A 122 -7.62 -0.91 0.43
N SER A 123 -6.84 -0.24 1.28
CA SER A 123 -6.23 -0.88 2.45
C SER A 123 -7.28 -1.45 3.41
N LEU A 124 -8.55 -1.15 3.17
CA LEU A 124 -9.72 -1.68 3.87
C LEU A 124 -10.57 -2.55 2.94
N PRO A 125 -11.13 -3.66 3.44
CA PRO A 125 -11.99 -4.51 2.64
C PRO A 125 -13.29 -3.78 2.26
N GLY A 126 -13.67 -3.88 0.99
CA GLY A 126 -14.99 -3.48 0.49
C GLY A 126 -16.08 -4.44 0.97
N ASP A 127 -17.35 -4.04 0.86
CA ASP A 127 -18.47 -4.87 1.30
C ASP A 127 -18.63 -6.16 0.47
N ASP A 128 -18.12 -6.17 -0.76
CA ASP A 128 -17.99 -7.33 -1.65
C ASP A 128 -17.00 -8.39 -1.13
N GLN A 129 -16.17 -8.05 -0.14
CA GLN A 129 -15.20 -8.95 0.49
C GLN A 129 -15.76 -9.67 1.72
N ARG A 130 -17.04 -9.45 2.09
CA ARG A 130 -17.67 -10.16 3.21
C ARG A 130 -17.67 -11.67 2.99
N GLY A 131 -17.51 -12.45 4.06
CA GLY A 131 -17.36 -13.91 4.01
C GLY A 131 -15.93 -14.41 3.80
N LYS A 132 -15.00 -13.54 3.38
CA LYS A 132 -13.56 -13.83 3.39
C LYS A 132 -13.00 -13.76 4.81
N VAL A 133 -11.87 -14.44 5.01
CA VAL A 133 -11.04 -14.30 6.21
C VAL A 133 -10.24 -13.01 6.11
N ILE A 134 -10.43 -12.12 7.09
CA ILE A 134 -9.63 -10.90 7.22
C ILE A 134 -8.33 -11.26 7.95
N LEU A 135 -7.22 -11.20 7.23
CA LEU A 135 -5.88 -11.37 7.79
C LEU A 135 -5.45 -10.07 8.46
N LEU A 136 -5.02 -10.17 9.72
CA LEU A 136 -4.59 -9.06 10.57
C LEU A 136 -3.10 -9.25 10.90
N PRO A 137 -2.17 -8.84 10.01
CA PRO A 137 -0.74 -8.99 10.26
C PRO A 137 -0.24 -7.99 11.31
N VAL A 138 0.49 -8.50 12.29
CA VAL A 138 1.05 -7.71 13.41
C VAL A 138 2.53 -7.98 13.55
N GLY A 139 3.35 -6.96 13.29
CA GLY A 139 4.79 -7.00 13.47
C GLY A 139 5.22 -6.44 14.83
N HIS A 140 6.44 -5.92 14.84
CA HIS A 140 7.01 -5.13 15.91
C HIS A 140 8.18 -4.29 15.39
N THR A 141 8.57 -3.28 16.17
CA THR A 141 9.78 -2.49 15.94
C THR A 141 10.73 -2.74 17.10
N GLU A 142 11.72 -3.60 16.92
CA GLU A 142 12.66 -3.99 17.96
C GLU A 142 14.07 -4.30 17.47
N GLN A 143 15.03 -4.26 18.39
CA GLN A 143 16.40 -4.70 18.13
C GLN A 143 16.44 -6.18 17.68
N HIS A 144 17.21 -6.46 16.65
CA HIS A 144 17.53 -7.82 16.17
C HIS A 144 19.04 -8.02 16.02
N GLY A 145 19.79 -7.50 17.01
CA GLY A 145 21.26 -7.45 16.95
C GLY A 145 21.78 -6.46 15.90
N TYR A 146 23.08 -6.52 15.62
CA TYR A 146 23.77 -5.53 14.76
C TYR A 146 23.58 -5.72 13.25
N HIS A 147 22.91 -6.80 12.82
CA HIS A 147 22.90 -7.24 11.43
C HIS A 147 21.51 -7.19 10.78
N LEU A 148 20.45 -7.02 11.57
CA LEU A 148 19.07 -6.99 11.09
C LEU A 148 18.41 -5.65 11.40
N PRO A 149 17.49 -5.18 10.52
CA PRO A 149 16.77 -3.93 10.73
C PRO A 149 15.78 -4.04 11.89
N LEU A 150 15.43 -2.90 12.48
CA LEU A 150 14.44 -2.82 13.56
C LEU A 150 13.03 -3.29 13.14
N SER A 151 12.77 -3.31 11.83
CA SER A 151 11.50 -3.70 11.21
C SER A 151 11.41 -5.19 10.86
N THR A 152 12.37 -6.03 11.30
CA THR A 152 12.44 -7.45 10.92
C THR A 152 11.10 -8.18 11.08
N ASP A 153 10.46 -8.08 12.25
CA ASP A 153 9.18 -8.74 12.55
C ASP A 153 8.07 -8.24 11.61
N THR A 154 8.09 -6.95 11.27
CA THR A 154 7.12 -6.30 10.39
C THR A 154 7.31 -6.73 8.93
N LEU A 155 8.55 -6.77 8.44
CA LEU A 155 8.84 -7.15 7.05
C LEU A 155 8.47 -8.62 6.79
N ILE A 156 8.80 -9.51 7.72
CA ILE A 156 8.52 -10.94 7.59
C ILE A 156 7.01 -11.19 7.58
N ILE A 157 6.27 -10.65 8.54
CA ILE A 157 4.83 -10.91 8.64
C ILE A 157 4.05 -10.28 7.48
N ASP A 158 4.48 -9.12 6.99
CA ASP A 158 3.88 -8.47 5.83
C ASP A 158 4.04 -9.34 4.57
N ALA A 159 5.25 -9.87 4.33
CA ALA A 159 5.51 -10.76 3.20
C ALA A 159 4.67 -12.05 3.27
N VAL A 160 4.61 -12.70 4.45
CA VAL A 160 3.84 -13.93 4.61
C VAL A 160 2.33 -13.70 4.47
N SER A 161 1.80 -12.64 5.08
CA SER A 161 0.37 -12.36 5.04
C SER A 161 -0.11 -11.97 3.64
N LYS A 162 0.64 -11.11 2.93
CA LYS A 162 0.39 -10.80 1.51
C LYS A 162 0.52 -12.03 0.62
N GLY A 163 1.57 -12.83 0.81
CA GLY A 163 1.76 -14.08 0.08
C GLY A 163 0.62 -15.08 0.29
N THR A 164 0.06 -15.13 1.51
CA THR A 164 -1.10 -15.96 1.85
C THR A 164 -2.35 -15.47 1.12
N ALA A 165 -2.69 -14.18 1.23
CA ALA A 165 -3.86 -13.63 0.55
C ALA A 165 -3.77 -13.77 -0.98
N ASN A 166 -2.58 -13.61 -1.56
CA ASN A 166 -2.36 -13.79 -2.99
C ASN A 166 -2.55 -15.25 -3.47
N LYS A 167 -2.32 -16.24 -2.60
CA LYS A 167 -2.56 -17.66 -2.92
C LYS A 167 -4.02 -18.07 -2.82
N VAL A 168 -4.81 -17.36 -2.01
CA VAL A 168 -6.25 -17.63 -1.81
C VAL A 168 -7.07 -16.34 -1.96
N PRO A 169 -7.02 -15.67 -3.12
CA PRO A 169 -7.59 -14.34 -3.30
C PRO A 169 -9.12 -14.31 -3.17
N ASN A 170 -9.79 -15.46 -3.32
CA ASN A 170 -11.23 -15.58 -3.14
C ASN A 170 -11.65 -15.82 -1.68
N ASP A 171 -10.72 -16.25 -0.82
CA ASP A 171 -11.03 -16.68 0.54
C ASP A 171 -10.46 -15.75 1.62
N ALA A 172 -9.47 -14.92 1.28
CA ALA A 172 -8.81 -14.03 2.23
C ALA A 172 -8.63 -12.60 1.71
N PHE A 173 -8.65 -11.64 2.63
CA PHE A 173 -8.27 -10.26 2.41
C PHE A 173 -7.26 -9.84 3.47
N CYS A 174 -6.13 -9.25 3.07
CA CYS A 174 -5.08 -8.84 4.00
C CYS A 174 -5.16 -7.34 4.30
N LEU A 175 -5.28 -6.99 5.58
CA LEU A 175 -5.07 -5.60 6.01
C LEU A 175 -3.57 -5.24 5.96
N PRO A 176 -3.23 -3.94 5.93
CA PRO A 176 -1.86 -3.48 6.15
C PRO A 176 -1.28 -4.01 7.47
N VAL A 177 0.01 -4.31 7.45
CA VAL A 177 0.75 -4.71 8.66
C VAL A 177 0.78 -3.59 9.70
N MET A 178 0.50 -3.94 10.96
CA MET A 178 0.71 -3.05 12.11
C MET A 178 2.15 -3.20 12.60
N PRO A 179 3.00 -2.17 12.52
CA PRO A 179 4.44 -2.29 12.84
C PRO A 179 4.75 -2.22 14.34
N TYR A 180 3.73 -2.06 15.19
CA TYR A 180 3.88 -1.89 16.63
C TYR A 180 3.12 -2.98 17.38
N GLY A 181 3.82 -3.57 18.34
CA GLY A 181 3.37 -4.71 19.12
C GLY A 181 3.70 -4.50 20.60
N VAL A 182 3.68 -5.58 21.37
CA VAL A 182 3.98 -5.57 22.80
C VAL A 182 5.28 -6.28 23.08
N SER A 183 6.19 -5.62 23.80
CA SER A 183 7.44 -6.21 24.27
C SER A 183 7.70 -5.84 25.73
N THR A 184 7.53 -6.81 26.63
CA THR A 184 7.66 -6.63 28.08
C THR A 184 9.10 -6.73 28.60
N HIS A 185 10.08 -7.00 27.74
CA HIS A 185 11.44 -7.40 28.15
C HIS A 185 12.59 -6.64 27.45
N ARG A 186 12.29 -5.72 26.52
CA ARG A 186 13.31 -5.11 25.63
C ARG A 186 13.43 -3.58 25.72
N SER A 187 12.91 -2.96 26.78
CA SER A 187 12.95 -1.48 26.94
C SER A 187 14.36 -0.88 26.99
N SER A 188 15.40 -1.70 27.14
CA SER A 188 16.79 -1.28 27.29
C SER A 188 17.52 -0.98 25.97
N PHE A 189 16.91 -1.23 24.81
CA PHE A 189 17.58 -1.05 23.50
C PHE A 189 17.02 0.14 22.72
N PRO A 190 17.88 1.09 22.27
CA PRO A 190 17.47 2.22 21.45
C PRO A 190 16.68 1.79 20.21
N GLY A 191 15.62 2.53 19.88
CA GLY A 191 14.77 2.27 18.72
C GLY A 191 13.70 1.17 18.91
N THR A 192 13.73 0.43 20.02
CA THR A 192 12.63 -0.51 20.35
C THR A 192 11.41 0.25 20.84
N LEU A 193 10.25 0.02 20.22
CA LEU A 193 8.99 0.68 20.57
C LEU A 193 8.03 -0.33 21.20
N ASN A 194 7.25 0.10 22.19
CA ASN A 194 6.27 -0.76 22.84
C ASN A 194 4.91 -0.05 22.91
N ALA A 195 3.88 -0.69 22.36
CA ALA A 195 2.51 -0.16 22.42
C ALA A 195 1.93 -0.24 23.84
N GLY A 196 2.42 -1.16 24.67
CA GLY A 196 1.83 -1.50 25.96
C GLY A 196 0.61 -2.41 25.81
N GLY A 197 0.49 -3.40 26.70
CA GLY A 197 -0.51 -4.47 26.57
C GLY A 197 -1.96 -3.99 26.44
N ARG A 198 -2.39 -3.07 27.33
CA ARG A 198 -3.78 -2.57 27.32
C ARG A 198 -4.11 -1.81 26.04
N ALA A 199 -3.26 -0.86 25.65
CA ALA A 199 -3.49 -0.06 24.45
C ALA A 199 -3.49 -0.94 23.18
N PHE A 200 -2.62 -1.95 23.13
CA PHE A 200 -2.58 -2.92 22.04
C PHE A 200 -3.88 -3.76 21.97
N GLU A 201 -4.35 -4.30 23.10
CA GLU A 201 -5.60 -5.07 23.15
C GLU A 201 -6.81 -4.22 22.78
N ASP A 202 -6.93 -3.01 23.36
CA ASP A 202 -8.03 -2.09 23.10
C ASP A 202 -8.09 -1.65 21.64
N PHE A 203 -6.93 -1.36 21.04
CA PHE A 203 -6.84 -1.00 19.62
C PHE A 203 -7.41 -2.11 18.73
N TRP A 204 -6.92 -3.34 18.88
CA TRP A 204 -7.34 -4.45 18.03
C TRP A 204 -8.79 -4.86 18.24
N LEU A 205 -9.28 -4.78 19.48
CA LEU A 205 -10.70 -4.99 19.75
C LEU A 205 -11.56 -3.93 19.07
N ASN A 206 -11.13 -2.67 19.01
CA ASN A 206 -11.84 -1.62 18.29
C ASN A 206 -11.81 -1.84 16.77
N VAL A 207 -10.68 -2.30 16.21
CA VAL A 207 -10.62 -2.69 14.79
C VAL A 207 -11.63 -3.80 14.48
N ILE A 208 -11.65 -4.86 15.30
CA ILE A 208 -12.64 -5.95 15.15
C ILE A 208 -14.06 -5.41 15.30
N ASN A 209 -14.33 -4.55 16.28
CA ASN A 209 -15.67 -3.97 16.49
C ASN A 209 -16.18 -3.27 15.22
N VAL A 210 -15.33 -2.46 14.57
CA VAL A 210 -15.69 -1.75 13.34
C VAL A 210 -15.95 -2.72 12.19
N LEU A 211 -15.09 -3.72 12.01
CA LEU A 211 -15.24 -4.70 10.93
C LEU A 211 -16.46 -5.62 11.16
N ALA A 212 -16.70 -6.05 12.39
CA ALA A 212 -17.86 -6.84 12.77
C ALA A 212 -19.16 -6.06 12.57
N ALA A 213 -19.19 -4.77 12.94
CA ALA A 213 -20.34 -3.89 12.68
C ALA A 213 -20.61 -3.72 11.17
N ARG A 214 -19.56 -3.81 10.34
CA ARG A 214 -19.65 -3.83 8.87
C ARG A 214 -19.99 -5.22 8.29
N GLY A 215 -20.23 -6.24 9.11
CA GLY A 215 -20.65 -7.57 8.66
C GLY A 215 -19.53 -8.53 8.26
N PHE A 216 -18.27 -8.23 8.59
CA PHE A 216 -17.19 -9.21 8.51
C PHE A 216 -17.22 -10.11 9.75
N ASP A 217 -17.02 -11.41 9.55
CA ASP A 217 -17.24 -12.41 10.60
C ASP A 217 -16.07 -13.38 10.79
N ARG A 218 -14.97 -13.25 10.04
CA ARG A 218 -13.80 -14.13 10.10
C ARG A 218 -12.53 -13.32 10.21
N PHE A 219 -11.83 -13.44 11.33
CA PHE A 219 -10.60 -12.71 11.62
C PHE A 219 -9.48 -13.67 11.96
N PHE A 220 -8.30 -13.41 11.39
CA PHE A 220 -7.13 -14.23 11.64
C PHE A 220 -5.90 -13.35 11.86
N PHE A 221 -5.43 -13.30 13.10
CA PHE A 221 -4.18 -12.61 13.45
C PHE A 221 -2.96 -13.44 13.09
N LEU A 222 -2.01 -12.81 12.41
CA LEU A 222 -0.70 -13.39 12.17
C LEU A 222 0.34 -12.51 12.88
N SER A 223 1.10 -13.10 13.81
CA SER A 223 2.14 -12.35 14.54
C SER A 223 3.54 -12.62 13.99
N GLY A 224 4.26 -11.55 13.66
CA GLY A 224 5.71 -11.58 13.40
C GLY A 224 6.57 -11.54 14.65
N HIS A 225 5.98 -11.22 15.81
CA HIS A 225 6.71 -10.99 17.06
C HIS A 225 6.19 -11.88 18.19
N GLY A 226 7.11 -12.51 18.94
CA GLY A 226 6.76 -13.43 20.04
C GLY A 226 6.04 -12.74 21.21
N GLY A 227 6.39 -11.49 21.53
CA GLY A 227 5.78 -10.74 22.63
C GLY A 227 4.30 -10.42 22.44
N ASN A 228 3.79 -10.45 21.20
CA ASN A 228 2.37 -10.21 20.93
C ASN A 228 1.47 -11.39 21.35
N VAL A 229 2.01 -12.60 21.49
CA VAL A 229 1.24 -13.86 21.51
C VAL A 229 0.18 -13.89 22.62
N SER A 230 0.56 -13.58 23.86
CA SER A 230 -0.37 -13.61 25.00
C SER A 230 -1.49 -12.58 24.85
N PHE A 231 -1.17 -11.40 24.33
CA PHE A 231 -2.14 -10.32 24.09
C PHE A 231 -3.09 -10.64 22.95
N LEU A 232 -2.61 -11.25 21.86
CA LEU A 232 -3.46 -11.71 20.75
C LEU A 232 -4.43 -12.81 21.21
N VAL A 233 -4.01 -13.72 22.09
CA VAL A 233 -4.90 -14.71 22.69
C VAL A 233 -6.01 -14.04 23.52
N ASN A 234 -5.70 -12.98 24.26
CA ASN A 234 -6.70 -12.21 25.00
C ASN A 234 -7.68 -11.50 24.05
N ILE A 235 -7.17 -10.86 22.98
CA ILE A 235 -8.00 -10.23 21.94
C ILE A 235 -8.99 -11.23 21.35
N VAL A 236 -8.53 -12.44 20.98
CA VAL A 236 -9.40 -13.49 20.43
C VAL A 236 -10.54 -13.84 21.39
N LYS A 237 -10.24 -14.01 22.68
CA LYS A 237 -11.26 -14.32 23.71
C LYS A 237 -12.28 -13.20 23.85
N TYR A 238 -11.81 -11.96 24.04
CA TYR A 238 -12.68 -10.80 24.22
C TYR A 238 -13.50 -10.48 22.96
N ALA A 239 -12.94 -10.67 21.77
CA ALA A 239 -13.66 -10.52 20.52
C ALA A 239 -14.80 -11.54 20.40
N GLY A 240 -14.54 -12.81 20.72
CA GLY A 240 -15.57 -13.86 20.72
C GLY A 240 -16.68 -13.62 21.76
N GLU A 241 -16.34 -13.06 22.92
CA GLU A 241 -17.31 -12.66 23.93
C GLU A 241 -18.21 -11.51 23.45
N ARG A 242 -17.62 -10.47 22.84
CA ARG A 242 -18.33 -9.30 22.32
C ARG A 242 -19.19 -9.60 21.10
N HIS A 243 -18.73 -10.51 20.23
CA HIS A 243 -19.35 -10.80 18.95
C HIS A 243 -19.61 -12.30 18.78
N LYS A 244 -20.74 -12.79 19.26
CA LYS A 244 -21.08 -14.22 19.30
C LYS A 244 -21.14 -14.96 17.95
N ARG A 245 -21.10 -14.23 16.83
CA ARG A 245 -21.24 -14.78 15.47
C ARG A 245 -19.96 -14.71 14.65
N ILE A 246 -18.83 -14.30 15.24
CA ILE A 246 -17.55 -14.25 14.52
C ILE A 246 -16.72 -15.51 14.80
N PHE A 247 -15.85 -15.84 13.86
CA PHE A 247 -14.68 -16.66 14.07
C PHE A 247 -13.46 -15.75 14.20
N CYS A 248 -12.71 -15.88 15.29
CA CYS A 248 -11.48 -15.13 15.52
C CYS A 248 -10.39 -16.09 15.99
N ALA A 249 -9.22 -16.04 15.35
CA ALA A 249 -8.10 -16.90 15.69
C ALA A 249 -6.77 -16.13 15.56
N THR A 250 -5.72 -16.68 16.16
CA THR A 250 -4.35 -16.18 16.03
C THR A 250 -3.39 -17.34 15.85
N CYS A 251 -2.32 -17.13 15.09
CA CYS A 251 -1.17 -18.04 15.08
C CYS A 251 0.14 -17.28 15.27
N TRP A 252 1.14 -18.00 15.75
CA TRP A 252 2.55 -17.60 15.78
C TRP A 252 3.37 -18.84 15.39
N LEU A 253 4.60 -18.65 14.90
CA LEU A 253 5.48 -19.74 14.43
C LEU A 253 5.05 -20.43 13.11
N TYR A 254 4.42 -19.71 12.18
CA TYR A 254 4.13 -20.22 10.83
C TYR A 254 5.39 -20.50 9.97
N LEU A 255 6.57 -20.10 10.45
CA LEU A 255 7.88 -20.42 9.84
C LEU A 255 8.47 -21.74 10.37
N SER A 256 7.88 -22.33 11.41
CA SER A 256 8.27 -23.65 11.87
C SER A 256 7.61 -24.68 10.95
N GLY A 257 8.36 -25.19 9.99
CA GLY A 257 7.96 -26.38 9.24
C GLY A 257 7.79 -27.59 10.17
N PRO A 258 7.41 -28.77 9.65
CA PRO A 258 7.28 -30.00 10.45
C PRO A 258 8.51 -30.33 11.29
N GLU A 259 9.69 -29.90 10.86
CA GLU A 259 10.94 -30.08 11.62
C GLU A 259 11.12 -29.10 12.79
N GLY A 260 10.52 -27.92 12.74
CA GLY A 260 10.64 -26.88 13.78
C GLY A 260 9.59 -26.97 14.89
N ILE A 261 8.67 -27.93 14.83
CA ILE A 261 7.60 -28.17 15.82
C ILE A 261 7.93 -29.36 16.75
N LYS A 262 9.11 -29.99 16.60
CA LYS A 262 9.54 -31.12 17.45
C LYS A 262 9.97 -30.71 18.85
#